data_AF-A0A7G6XKE7-F1
#
_entry.id   AF-A0A7G6XKE7-F1
#
_cell.length_a   1.000
_cell.length_b   1.000
_cell.length_c   1.000
_cell.angle_alpha   90.00
_cell.angle_beta   90.00
_cell.angle_gamma   90.00
#
_symmetry.space_group_name_H-M   'P 1'
#
loop_
_entity.id
_entity.type
_entity.pdbx_description
1 polymer ?
#
loop_
_entity_poly.entity_id
_entity_poly.type
_entity_poly.pdbx_seq_one_letter_code
_entity_poly.pdbx_strand_id
1 'polypeptide(L)'
;MADLFVKICGLRTAPDVDAAVAAGADAVGFVFAPGSPRTVDAATARELAARVPDSVLTVGVFRGQSVEEVRRFAEESGVRGVQLHGEEGPGDFAALRAEGRTLLRATAERVERCGEYGEDLLLLDAPDPGSGKPWNWGSEDFTTPEGRWLLAGGLTPGNVREALAATGAWGVDVSSGVERERGVKSPELICAFVEAARGT
;
A
#
# COMPACT_ATOMS: atom_id res chain seq x y z
N MET A 1 16.98 3.51 -14.96
CA MET A 1 16.46 2.69 -13.84
C MET A 1 14.97 2.61 -14.05
N ALA A 2 14.34 1.44 -13.85
CA ALA A 2 12.88 1.40 -13.83
C ALA A 2 12.39 2.39 -12.77
N ASP A 3 11.39 3.21 -13.09
CA ASP A 3 10.86 4.19 -12.13
C ASP A 3 10.31 3.43 -10.93
N LEU A 4 10.94 3.59 -9.76
CA LEU A 4 10.56 2.97 -8.51
C LEU A 4 9.13 3.38 -8.15
N PHE A 5 8.27 2.41 -7.82
CA PHE A 5 6.90 2.68 -7.38
C PHE A 5 6.83 2.93 -5.87
N VAL A 6 6.25 4.04 -5.44
CA VAL A 6 6.15 4.42 -4.02
C VAL A 6 4.69 4.61 -3.62
N LYS A 7 4.22 3.82 -2.65
CA LYS A 7 2.87 3.91 -2.09
C LYS A 7 2.89 4.46 -0.66
N ILE A 8 2.05 5.46 -0.38
CA ILE A 8 1.83 6.00 0.97
C ILE A 8 0.46 5.54 1.47
N CYS A 9 0.42 4.71 2.51
CA CYS A 9 -0.78 4.02 2.96
C CYS A 9 -1.36 4.59 4.26
N GLY A 10 -2.69 4.53 4.41
CA GLY A 10 -3.40 4.94 5.62
C GLY A 10 -3.53 6.46 5.78
N LEU A 11 -3.72 7.18 4.68
CA LEU A 11 -3.99 8.61 4.68
C LEU A 11 -5.41 8.89 5.15
N ARG A 12 -5.58 9.95 5.95
CA ARG A 12 -6.90 10.30 6.53
C ARG A 12 -7.27 11.77 6.42
N THR A 13 -6.35 12.62 6.00
CA THR A 13 -6.57 14.07 5.96
C THR A 13 -6.08 14.65 4.63
N ALA A 14 -6.67 15.76 4.22
CA ALA A 14 -6.29 16.47 3.00
C ALA A 14 -4.80 16.86 3.01
N PRO A 15 -4.22 17.43 4.09
CA PRO A 15 -2.79 17.73 4.14
C PRO A 15 -1.89 16.52 3.91
N ASP A 16 -2.25 15.34 4.42
CA ASP A 16 -1.42 14.13 4.23
C ASP A 16 -1.48 13.65 2.77
N VAL A 17 -2.65 13.74 2.14
CA VAL A 17 -2.84 13.43 0.71
C VAL A 17 -2.06 14.40 -0.16
N ASP A 18 -2.18 15.70 0.10
CA ASP A 18 -1.49 16.74 -0.65
C ASP A 18 0.04 16.56 -0.53
N ALA A 19 0.53 16.24 0.67
CA ALA A 19 1.94 15.97 0.91
C ALA A 19 2.42 14.74 0.13
N ALA A 20 1.67 13.63 0.14
CA ALA A 20 2.03 12.42 -0.59
C ALA A 20 2.10 12.66 -2.12
N VAL A 21 1.11 13.38 -2.67
CA VAL A 21 1.08 13.74 -4.09
C VAL A 21 2.25 14.67 -4.44
N ALA A 22 2.47 15.72 -3.65
CA ALA A 22 3.55 16.68 -3.89
C ALA A 22 4.94 16.06 -3.76
N ALA A 23 5.11 15.08 -2.87
CA ALA A 23 6.35 14.32 -2.73
C ALA A 23 6.62 13.37 -3.92
N GLY A 24 5.62 13.12 -4.77
CA GLY A 24 5.74 12.23 -5.92
C GLY A 24 5.49 10.76 -5.59
N ALA A 25 4.56 10.47 -4.69
CA ALA A 25 4.03 9.11 -4.51
C ALA A 25 3.28 8.65 -5.77
N ASP A 26 3.43 7.39 -6.14
CA ASP A 26 2.74 6.76 -7.27
C ASP A 26 1.37 6.19 -6.86
N ALA A 27 1.17 5.97 -5.56
CA ALA A 27 -0.11 5.56 -5.00
C ALA A 27 -0.36 6.11 -3.59
N VAL A 28 -1.63 6.30 -3.26
CA VAL A 28 -2.10 6.63 -1.92
C VAL A 28 -3.15 5.64 -1.45
N GLY A 29 -3.10 5.25 -0.17
CA GLY A 29 -4.00 4.24 0.41
C GLY A 29 -4.96 4.80 1.45
N PHE A 30 -6.24 4.45 1.33
CA PHE A 30 -7.30 4.73 2.31
C PHE A 30 -7.73 3.41 2.95
N VAL A 31 -7.69 3.33 4.29
CA VAL A 31 -8.00 2.08 4.99
C VAL A 31 -9.49 2.03 5.32
N PHE A 32 -10.17 0.99 4.86
CA PHE A 32 -11.57 0.69 5.18
C PHE A 32 -11.71 -0.46 6.19
N ALA A 33 -10.61 -1.17 6.49
CA ALA A 33 -10.58 -2.26 7.46
C ALA A 33 -11.05 -1.79 8.86
N PRO A 34 -12.08 -2.41 9.45
CA PRO A 34 -12.56 -2.07 10.79
C PRO A 34 -11.48 -2.26 11.87
N GLY A 35 -11.48 -1.39 12.88
CA GLY A 35 -10.55 -1.48 14.02
C GLY A 35 -9.13 -0.97 13.76
N SER A 36 -8.80 -0.57 12.53
CA SER A 36 -7.55 0.10 12.25
C SER A 36 -7.56 1.54 12.82
N PRO A 37 -6.46 2.04 13.40
CA PRO A 37 -6.35 3.46 13.77
C PRO A 37 -6.35 4.39 12.55
N ARG A 38 -6.28 3.82 11.34
CA ARG A 38 -6.22 4.53 10.05
C ARG A 38 -7.55 4.47 9.28
N THR A 39 -8.59 3.86 9.85
CA THR A 39 -9.87 3.68 9.17
C THR A 39 -10.51 5.02 8.83
N VAL A 40 -11.04 5.12 7.61
CA VAL A 40 -11.93 6.20 7.14
C VAL A 40 -13.20 5.58 6.56
N ASP A 41 -14.28 6.35 6.47
CA ASP A 41 -15.47 5.94 5.72
C ASP A 41 -15.35 6.25 4.22
N ALA A 42 -16.27 5.72 3.42
CA ALA A 42 -16.27 5.88 1.97
C ALA A 42 -16.45 7.34 1.54
N ALA A 43 -17.22 8.13 2.30
CA ALA A 43 -17.47 9.55 2.00
C ALA A 43 -16.19 10.38 2.18
N THR A 44 -15.49 10.19 3.30
CA THR A 44 -14.18 10.81 3.57
C THR A 44 -13.18 10.40 2.51
N ALA A 45 -13.09 9.11 2.18
CA ALA A 45 -12.18 8.63 1.14
C ALA A 45 -12.49 9.23 -0.23
N ARG A 46 -13.77 9.44 -0.58
CA ARG A 46 -14.18 10.13 -1.82
C ARG A 46 -13.68 11.56 -1.87
N GLU A 47 -13.86 12.32 -0.79
CA GLU A 47 -13.39 13.71 -0.69
C GLU A 47 -11.87 13.81 -0.84
N LEU A 48 -11.15 12.88 -0.21
CA LEU A 48 -9.68 12.81 -0.28
C LEU A 48 -9.20 12.35 -1.66
N ALA A 49 -9.83 11.34 -2.25
CA ALA A 49 -9.49 10.81 -3.57
C ALA A 49 -9.67 11.86 -4.68
N ALA A 50 -10.65 12.76 -4.55
CA ALA A 50 -10.87 13.87 -5.49
C ALA A 50 -9.71 14.87 -5.55
N ARG A 51 -8.79 14.86 -4.57
CA ARG A 51 -7.57 15.69 -4.56
C ARG A 51 -6.40 15.04 -5.29
N VAL A 52 -6.51 13.76 -5.64
CA VAL A 52 -5.42 12.96 -6.19
C VAL A 52 -5.50 13.01 -7.72
N PRO A 53 -4.42 13.37 -8.43
CA PRO A 53 -4.42 13.39 -9.88
C PRO A 53 -4.53 11.97 -10.47
N ASP A 54 -5.04 11.87 -11.70
CA ASP A 54 -5.22 10.57 -12.37
C ASP A 54 -3.93 9.76 -12.51
N SER A 55 -2.76 10.40 -12.50
CA SER A 55 -1.46 9.72 -12.54
C SER A 55 -1.10 8.99 -11.23
N VAL A 56 -1.78 9.25 -10.11
CA VAL A 56 -1.46 8.66 -8.79
C VAL A 56 -2.58 7.72 -8.34
N LEU A 57 -2.30 6.42 -8.24
CA LEU A 57 -3.31 5.40 -7.94
C LEU A 57 -3.91 5.60 -6.54
N THR A 58 -5.24 5.68 -6.45
CA THR A 58 -5.98 5.69 -5.18
C THR A 58 -6.38 4.26 -4.82
N VAL A 59 -6.00 3.78 -3.63
CA VAL A 59 -6.19 2.39 -3.22
C VAL A 59 -7.05 2.29 -1.97
N GLY A 60 -8.16 1.55 -2.02
CA GLY A 60 -8.89 1.13 -0.83
C GLY A 60 -8.27 -0.11 -0.22
N VAL A 61 -8.01 -0.11 1.10
CA VAL A 61 -7.38 -1.22 1.82
C VAL A 61 -8.40 -1.90 2.73
N PHE A 62 -8.60 -3.20 2.50
CA PHE A 62 -9.61 -4.03 3.13
C PHE A 62 -8.96 -5.22 3.85
N ARG A 63 -9.63 -5.73 4.88
CA ARG A 63 -9.21 -6.94 5.60
C ARG A 63 -10.42 -7.66 6.15
N GLY A 64 -10.70 -8.87 5.63
CA GLY A 64 -11.75 -9.75 6.15
C GLY A 64 -13.18 -9.25 5.92
N GLN A 65 -13.37 -8.29 5.01
CA GLN A 65 -14.68 -7.79 4.59
C GLN A 65 -15.19 -8.62 3.41
N SER A 66 -16.51 -8.75 3.24
CA SER A 66 -17.05 -9.53 2.13
C SER A 66 -16.79 -8.86 0.78
N VAL A 67 -16.80 -9.64 -0.31
CA VAL A 67 -16.65 -9.10 -1.68
C VAL A 67 -17.70 -8.02 -1.97
N GLU A 68 -18.93 -8.18 -1.50
CA GLU A 68 -20.01 -7.21 -1.66
C GLU A 68 -19.69 -5.91 -0.92
N GLU A 69 -19.16 -5.99 0.29
CA GLU A 69 -18.73 -4.83 1.06
C GLU A 69 -17.56 -4.11 0.39
N VAL A 70 -16.54 -4.85 -0.03
CA VAL A 70 -15.36 -4.30 -0.73
C VAL A 70 -15.79 -3.57 -2.00
N ARG A 71 -16.66 -4.19 -2.81
CA ARG A 71 -17.20 -3.58 -4.03
C ARG A 71 -17.97 -2.30 -3.71
N ARG A 72 -18.87 -2.33 -2.72
CA ARG A 72 -19.64 -1.15 -2.30
C ARG A 72 -18.73 -0.01 -1.89
N PHE A 73 -17.76 -0.25 -1.01
CA PHE A 73 -16.83 0.78 -0.56
C PHE A 73 -15.96 1.32 -1.69
N ALA A 74 -15.51 0.46 -2.62
CA ALA A 74 -14.72 0.88 -3.77
C ALA A 74 -15.53 1.79 -4.71
N GLU A 75 -16.78 1.41 -5.00
CA GLU A 75 -17.71 2.19 -5.83
C GLU A 75 -18.11 3.51 -5.16
N GLU A 76 -18.42 3.49 -3.86
CA GLU A 76 -18.77 4.69 -3.10
C GLU A 76 -17.57 5.63 -2.98
N SER A 77 -16.39 5.15 -2.60
CA SER A 77 -15.23 6.04 -2.46
C SER A 77 -14.63 6.51 -3.79
N GLY A 78 -14.88 5.79 -4.89
CA GLY A 78 -14.28 6.09 -6.20
C GLY A 78 -12.79 5.75 -6.28
N VAL A 79 -12.26 4.95 -5.34
CA VAL A 79 -10.88 4.47 -5.43
C VAL A 79 -10.69 3.56 -6.65
N ARG A 80 -9.52 3.67 -7.28
CA ARG A 80 -9.20 2.97 -8.53
C ARG A 80 -8.47 1.65 -8.31
N GLY A 81 -7.96 1.44 -7.09
CA GLY A 81 -7.33 0.22 -6.64
C GLY A 81 -8.04 -0.39 -5.43
N VAL A 82 -8.01 -1.72 -5.33
CA VAL A 82 -8.48 -2.49 -4.18
C VAL A 82 -7.34 -3.37 -3.69
N GLN A 83 -6.95 -3.18 -2.44
CA GLN A 83 -5.96 -4.01 -1.75
C GLN A 83 -6.67 -4.89 -0.73
N LEU A 84 -6.52 -6.20 -0.87
CA LEU A 84 -6.96 -7.20 0.11
C LEU A 84 -5.78 -7.60 0.99
N HIS A 85 -5.95 -7.51 2.31
CA HIS A 85 -4.92 -7.78 3.32
C HIS A 85 -5.44 -8.71 4.41
N GLY A 86 -5.83 -9.92 4.00
CA GLY A 86 -6.41 -10.95 4.86
C GLY A 86 -6.21 -12.35 4.27
N GLU A 87 -7.21 -13.21 4.47
CA GLU A 87 -7.22 -14.60 4.01
C GLU A 87 -7.97 -14.76 2.67
N GLU A 88 -8.16 -13.68 1.91
CA GLU A 88 -8.92 -13.68 0.66
C GLU A 88 -8.20 -14.51 -0.43
N GLY A 89 -8.98 -15.29 -1.18
CA GLY A 89 -8.50 -16.26 -2.17
C GLY A 89 -8.70 -15.83 -3.63
N PRO A 90 -8.26 -16.64 -4.62
CA PRO A 90 -8.41 -16.32 -6.05
C PRO A 90 -9.84 -16.02 -6.50
N GLY A 91 -10.84 -16.65 -5.86
CA GLY A 91 -12.25 -16.40 -6.14
C GLY A 91 -12.68 -14.96 -5.80
N ASP A 92 -12.14 -14.39 -4.73
CA ASP A 92 -12.45 -13.02 -4.32
C ASP A 92 -11.85 -12.00 -5.29
N PHE A 93 -10.60 -12.22 -5.72
CA PHE A 93 -9.95 -11.41 -6.76
C PHE A 93 -10.70 -11.47 -8.09
N ALA A 94 -11.14 -12.66 -8.50
CA ALA A 94 -11.95 -12.83 -9.71
C ALA A 94 -13.29 -12.06 -9.61
N ALA A 95 -13.96 -12.10 -8.46
CA ALA A 95 -15.23 -11.42 -8.25
C ALA A 95 -15.10 -9.87 -8.16
N LEU A 96 -13.94 -9.38 -7.70
CA LEU A 96 -13.64 -7.96 -7.58
C LEU A 96 -13.06 -7.33 -8.85
N ARG A 97 -12.66 -8.14 -9.82
CA ARG A 97 -12.14 -7.67 -11.11
C ARG A 97 -13.18 -6.80 -11.82
N ALA A 98 -12.74 -5.63 -12.29
CA ALA A 98 -13.52 -4.69 -13.07
C ALA A 98 -12.61 -3.92 -14.02
N GLU A 99 -13.17 -3.37 -15.10
CA GLU A 99 -12.42 -2.54 -16.05
C GLU A 99 -11.80 -1.32 -15.34
N GLY A 100 -10.52 -1.07 -15.60
CA GLY A 100 -9.78 0.03 -15.00
C GLY A 100 -9.45 -0.12 -13.50
N ARG A 101 -9.85 -1.22 -12.85
CA ARG A 101 -9.54 -1.47 -11.43
C ARG A 101 -8.25 -2.25 -11.26
N THR A 102 -7.33 -1.69 -10.47
CA THR A 102 -6.11 -2.37 -10.02
C THR A 102 -6.39 -3.20 -8.78
N LEU A 103 -6.03 -4.47 -8.78
CA LEU A 103 -6.13 -5.35 -7.61
C LEU A 103 -4.75 -5.56 -6.99
N LEU A 104 -4.67 -5.45 -5.67
CA LEU A 104 -3.45 -5.68 -4.90
C LEU A 104 -3.69 -6.79 -3.89
N ARG A 105 -2.77 -7.75 -3.83
CA ARG A 105 -2.72 -8.78 -2.78
C ARG A 105 -1.67 -8.39 -1.76
N ALA A 106 -2.05 -8.21 -0.51
CA ALA A 106 -1.12 -8.04 0.59
C ALA A 106 -1.00 -9.35 1.39
N THR A 107 0.22 -9.79 1.66
CA THR A 107 0.48 -11.01 2.44
C THR A 107 1.84 -10.95 3.13
N ALA A 108 2.00 -11.70 4.21
CA ALA A 108 3.29 -11.98 4.84
C ALA A 108 3.81 -13.39 4.49
N GLU A 109 3.04 -14.16 3.72
CA GLU A 109 3.42 -15.49 3.25
C GLU A 109 4.44 -15.41 2.12
N ARG A 110 5.18 -16.51 1.94
CA ARG A 110 6.06 -16.67 0.78
C ARG A 110 5.20 -16.84 -0.48
N VAL A 111 5.47 -16.00 -1.48
CA VAL A 111 4.82 -16.03 -2.80
C VAL A 111 5.89 -16.11 -3.87
N GLU A 112 5.70 -16.95 -4.88
CA GLU A 112 6.70 -17.13 -5.95
C GLU A 112 6.53 -16.07 -7.04
N ARG A 113 5.28 -15.71 -7.36
CA ARG A 113 4.97 -14.77 -8.45
C ARG A 113 3.78 -13.88 -8.13
N CYS A 114 3.90 -12.59 -8.45
CA CYS A 114 2.75 -11.69 -8.50
C CYS A 114 1.76 -12.14 -9.58
N GLY A 115 0.48 -12.24 -9.21
CA GLY A 115 -0.63 -12.59 -10.11
C GLY A 115 -1.13 -14.02 -9.95
N GLU A 116 -0.63 -14.77 -8.96
CA GLU A 116 -1.13 -16.12 -8.65
C GLU A 116 -2.64 -16.15 -8.37
N TYR A 117 -3.20 -15.09 -7.77
CA TYR A 117 -4.63 -14.96 -7.49
C TYR A 117 -5.33 -14.07 -8.52
N GLY A 118 -4.60 -13.63 -9.55
CA GLY A 118 -5.06 -12.67 -10.55
C GLY A 118 -4.94 -11.22 -10.10
N GLU A 119 -4.15 -10.90 -9.08
CA GLU A 119 -3.78 -9.53 -8.69
C GLU A 119 -2.83 -8.85 -9.69
N ASP A 120 -2.88 -7.52 -9.76
CA ASP A 120 -2.00 -6.73 -10.64
C ASP A 120 -0.67 -6.36 -9.96
N LEU A 121 -0.69 -6.25 -8.63
CA LEU A 121 0.44 -5.95 -7.77
C LEU A 121 0.39 -6.84 -6.52
N LEU A 122 1.55 -7.32 -6.11
CA LEU A 122 1.74 -8.01 -4.84
C LEU A 122 2.34 -7.05 -3.82
N LEU A 123 1.95 -7.12 -2.55
CA LEU A 123 2.54 -6.38 -1.45
C LEU A 123 2.99 -7.39 -0.39
N LEU A 124 4.30 -7.48 -0.17
CA LEU A 124 4.88 -8.32 0.87
C LEU A 124 5.03 -7.50 2.15
N ASP A 125 4.25 -7.84 3.16
CA ASP A 125 4.28 -7.18 4.47
C ASP A 125 5.09 -8.02 5.47
N ALA A 126 5.69 -7.37 6.46
CA ALA A 126 6.42 -8.08 7.49
C ALA A 126 5.47 -8.97 8.32
N PRO A 127 5.94 -10.09 8.89
CA PRO A 127 5.12 -11.04 9.65
C PRO A 127 4.32 -10.43 10.82
N ASP A 128 4.77 -9.28 11.35
CA ASP A 128 4.06 -8.49 12.35
C ASP A 128 3.63 -7.12 11.76
N PRO A 129 2.55 -7.10 10.94
CA PRO A 129 2.16 -5.94 10.17
C PRO A 129 1.71 -4.80 11.08
N GLY A 130 2.30 -3.61 10.89
CA GLY A 130 1.98 -2.41 11.68
C GLY A 130 2.71 -2.29 13.03
N SER A 131 3.63 -3.21 13.36
CA SER A 131 4.49 -3.16 14.55
C SER A 131 5.62 -2.12 14.48
N GLY A 132 5.99 -1.70 13.27
CA GLY A 132 7.12 -0.79 13.03
C GLY A 132 8.48 -1.47 13.11
N LYS A 133 8.56 -2.79 13.31
CA LYS A 133 9.83 -3.53 13.24
C LYS A 133 10.17 -3.85 11.78
N PRO A 134 11.40 -3.55 11.32
CA PRO A 134 11.84 -3.97 9.99
C PRO A 134 11.83 -5.50 9.90
N TRP A 135 11.42 -6.05 8.75
CA TRP A 135 11.74 -7.44 8.40
C TRP A 135 13.27 -7.63 8.46
N ASN A 136 13.79 -8.85 8.63
CA ASN A 136 15.17 -9.20 8.29
C ASN A 136 15.27 -9.68 6.82
N TRP A 137 15.79 -8.83 5.92
CA TRP A 137 15.58 -8.96 4.47
C TRP A 137 16.61 -9.88 3.82
N GLY A 138 17.71 -10.12 4.55
CA GLY A 138 18.75 -11.07 4.19
C GLY A 138 18.58 -12.44 4.83
N SER A 139 17.42 -12.77 5.40
CA SER A 139 17.17 -14.13 5.89
C SER A 139 16.91 -15.09 4.72
N GLU A 140 17.28 -16.36 4.89
CA GLU A 140 17.00 -17.42 3.90
C GLU A 140 15.49 -17.63 3.68
N ASP A 141 14.67 -17.15 4.60
CA ASP A 141 13.21 -17.20 4.53
C ASP A 141 12.62 -16.12 3.60
N PHE A 142 13.38 -15.07 3.26
CA PHE A 142 12.92 -14.03 2.33
C PHE A 142 13.16 -14.48 0.88
N THR A 143 12.08 -14.72 0.15
CA THR A 143 12.13 -15.05 -1.27
C THR A 143 11.59 -13.88 -2.08
N THR A 144 12.36 -13.42 -3.05
CA THR A 144 11.94 -12.35 -3.97
C THR A 144 10.95 -12.92 -4.99
N PRO A 145 9.71 -12.41 -5.05
CA PRO A 145 8.75 -12.85 -6.06
C PRO A 145 9.12 -12.34 -7.45
N GLU A 146 8.71 -13.08 -8.48
CA GLU A 146 8.70 -12.56 -9.84
C GLU A 146 7.54 -11.57 -10.07
N GLY A 147 7.76 -10.58 -10.93
CA GLY A 147 6.72 -9.62 -11.35
C GLY A 147 6.74 -8.31 -10.57
N ARG A 148 5.58 -7.63 -10.50
CA ARG A 148 5.44 -6.32 -9.84
C ARG A 148 5.03 -6.50 -8.40
N TRP A 149 5.98 -6.32 -7.49
CA TRP A 149 5.70 -6.43 -6.07
C TRP A 149 6.28 -5.25 -5.28
N LEU A 150 5.57 -4.89 -4.23
CA LEU A 150 5.89 -3.82 -3.29
C LEU A 150 6.39 -4.44 -2.00
N LEU A 151 7.44 -3.86 -1.45
CA LEU A 151 7.90 -4.21 -0.11
C LEU A 151 7.26 -3.29 0.92
N ALA A 152 6.69 -3.86 1.97
CA ALA A 152 6.13 -3.16 3.10
C ALA A 152 6.75 -3.69 4.42
N GLY A 153 6.18 -3.28 5.56
CA GLY A 153 6.59 -3.78 6.86
C GLY A 153 7.77 -3.02 7.47
N GLY A 154 7.46 -2.02 8.30
CA GLY A 154 8.48 -1.31 9.10
C GLY A 154 9.41 -0.40 8.29
N LEU A 155 9.02 0.00 7.07
CA LEU A 155 9.80 0.95 6.28
C LEU A 155 9.74 2.34 6.87
N THR A 156 10.86 3.05 6.85
CA THR A 156 11.05 4.41 7.33
C THR A 156 11.99 5.16 6.38
N PRO A 157 12.05 6.51 6.43
CA PRO A 157 13.04 7.26 5.66
C PRO A 157 14.48 6.81 5.91
N GLY A 158 14.76 6.28 7.10
CA GLY A 158 16.10 5.84 7.50
C GLY A 158 16.54 4.48 6.94
N ASN A 159 15.61 3.61 6.56
CA ASN A 159 15.94 2.24 6.12
C ASN A 159 15.56 1.91 4.68
N VAL A 160 14.65 2.67 4.03
CA VAL A 160 14.05 2.33 2.73
C VAL A 160 15.06 2.08 1.59
N ARG A 161 16.24 2.72 1.62
CA ARG A 161 17.30 2.49 0.61
C ARG A 161 18.01 1.17 0.77
N GLU A 162 18.49 0.88 1.98
CA GLU A 162 19.15 -0.40 2.30
C GLU A 162 18.21 -1.55 1.97
N ALA A 163 16.96 -1.35 2.36
CA ALA A 163 15.82 -2.14 2.01
C ALA A 163 15.71 -2.48 0.50
N LEU A 164 15.57 -1.45 -0.33
CA LEU A 164 15.49 -1.61 -1.77
C LEU A 164 16.73 -2.30 -2.36
N ALA A 165 17.92 -1.95 -1.87
CA ALA A 165 19.18 -2.54 -2.32
C ALA A 165 19.29 -4.03 -1.97
N ALA A 166 18.80 -4.43 -0.79
CA ALA A 166 18.85 -5.81 -0.33
C ALA A 166 17.88 -6.73 -1.09
N THR A 167 16.77 -6.19 -1.60
CA THR A 167 15.64 -7.01 -2.10
C THR A 167 15.33 -6.83 -3.57
N GLY A 168 15.77 -5.73 -4.19
CA GLY A 168 15.45 -5.41 -5.57
C GLY A 168 13.95 -5.21 -5.83
N ALA A 169 13.18 -4.83 -4.80
CA ALA A 169 11.74 -4.64 -4.92
C ALA A 169 11.37 -3.66 -6.04
N TRP A 170 10.29 -3.96 -6.77
CA TRP A 170 9.79 -3.08 -7.83
C TRP A 170 9.21 -1.77 -7.26
N GLY A 171 8.72 -1.82 -6.03
CA GLY A 171 8.30 -0.65 -5.28
C GLY A 171 8.25 -0.87 -3.79
N VAL A 172 7.80 0.16 -3.07
CA VAL A 172 7.69 0.17 -1.60
C VAL A 172 6.34 0.72 -1.16
N ASP A 173 5.82 0.20 -0.06
CA ASP A 173 4.65 0.72 0.65
C ASP A 173 5.04 1.12 2.08
N VAL A 174 4.65 2.32 2.49
CA VAL A 174 4.86 2.78 3.85
C VAL A 174 3.56 3.25 4.49
N SER A 175 3.37 2.84 5.74
CA SER A 175 2.28 3.34 6.59
C SER A 175 2.83 3.96 7.88
N SER A 176 3.19 3.14 8.87
CA SER A 176 3.59 3.65 10.20
C SER A 176 4.91 4.40 10.23
N GLY A 177 5.87 4.12 9.34
CA GLY A 177 7.17 4.80 9.37
C GLY A 177 7.17 6.24 8.86
N VAL A 178 6.01 6.74 8.41
CA VAL A 178 5.79 8.16 8.10
C VAL A 178 4.72 8.78 9.00
N GLU A 179 4.52 8.20 10.19
CA GLU A 179 3.64 8.71 11.22
C GLU A 179 4.43 9.38 12.34
N ARG A 180 3.91 10.49 12.86
CA ARG A 180 4.41 11.10 14.10
C ARG A 180 3.88 10.39 15.35
N GLU A 181 2.65 9.89 15.24
CA GLU A 181 1.94 9.11 16.26
C GLU A 181 1.06 8.09 15.55
N ARG A 182 0.70 6.98 16.21
CA ARG A 182 -0.06 5.87 15.58
C ARG A 182 -1.34 6.37 14.90
N GLY A 183 -1.40 6.22 13.57
CA GLY A 183 -2.51 6.65 12.71
C GLY A 183 -2.44 8.12 12.25
N VAL A 184 -1.43 8.86 12.66
CA VAL A 184 -1.28 10.29 12.41
C VAL A 184 0.00 10.54 11.61
N LYS A 185 -0.16 10.84 10.31
CA LYS A 185 0.96 11.04 9.37
C LYS A 185 1.76 12.31 9.69
N SER A 186 2.98 12.39 9.19
CA SER A 186 3.77 13.62 9.14
C SER A 186 4.10 13.94 7.69
N PRO A 187 3.67 15.10 7.16
CA PRO A 187 4.07 15.55 5.82
C PRO A 187 5.59 15.54 5.61
N GLU A 188 6.35 15.92 6.63
CA GLU A 188 7.81 15.95 6.60
C GLU A 188 8.39 14.54 6.44
N LEU A 189 7.86 13.55 7.18
CA LEU A 189 8.29 12.16 7.05
C LEU A 189 7.84 11.54 5.71
N ILE A 190 6.68 11.91 5.18
CA ILE A 190 6.24 11.49 3.84
C ILE A 190 7.25 11.96 2.79
N CYS A 191 7.56 13.27 2.77
CA CYS A 191 8.55 13.82 1.85
C CYS A 191 9.90 13.13 2.00
N ALA A 192 10.41 13.02 3.24
CA ALA A 192 11.69 12.38 3.52
C ALA A 192 11.71 10.91 3.08
N PHE A 193 10.59 10.18 3.19
CA PHE A 193 10.50 8.80 2.73
C PHE A 193 10.61 8.68 1.21
N VAL A 194 9.84 9.50 0.47
CA VAL A 194 9.85 9.45 -1.00
C VAL A 194 11.22 9.89 -1.54
N GLU A 195 11.79 10.96 -0.98
CA GLU A 195 13.15 11.41 -1.29
C GLU A 195 14.17 10.33 -0.98
N ALA A 196 14.04 9.66 0.17
CA ALA A 196 14.96 8.60 0.54
C ALA A 196 14.90 7.42 -0.45
N ALA A 197 13.69 6.97 -0.77
CA ALA A 197 13.43 5.85 -1.68
C ALA A 197 13.94 6.12 -3.11
N ARG A 198 13.78 7.36 -3.60
CA ARG A 198 14.20 7.75 -4.96
C ARG A 198 15.66 8.22 -5.05
N GLY A 199 16.29 8.54 -3.93
CA GLY A 199 17.68 9.00 -3.89
C GLY A 199 18.65 7.90 -4.33
N THR A 200 19.51 8.23 -5.30
CA THR A 200 20.62 7.41 -5.80
C THR A 200 21.72 7.19 -4.78
#